data_AF-A0A843JAE8-F1
#
_entry.id   AF-A0A843JAE8-F1
#
_cell.length_a   1.000
_cell.length_b   1.000
_cell.length_c   1.000
_cell.angle_alpha   90.00
_cell.angle_beta   90.00
_cell.angle_gamma   90.00
#
_symmetry.space_group_name_H-M   'P 1'
#
loop_
_entity.id
_entity.type
_entity.pdbx_description
1 polymer ?
#
loop_
_entity_poly.entity_id
_entity_poly.type
_entity_poly.pdbx_seq_one_letter_code
_entity_poly.pdbx_strand_id
1 'polypeptide(L)'
;TCPNGVDITSCFTYYNNSFLFDDYDTANFYYHSILVAESNGCGAASNCLNCGECLESCPQGIDIPKQLEAVGRYFGDVKKA
;
A
#
# COMPACT_ATOMS: atom_id res chain seq x y z
N THR A 1 0.66 4.78 -11.77
CA THR A 1 1.84 5.40 -11.15
C THR A 1 1.39 6.44 -10.14
N CYS A 2 1.94 6.45 -8.93
CA CYS A 2 1.63 7.49 -7.94
C CYS A 2 2.74 8.56 -7.95
N PRO A 3 2.43 9.86 -8.10
CA PRO A 3 3.45 10.92 -8.08
C PRO A 3 4.12 11.08 -6.71
N ASN A 4 3.50 10.55 -5.64
CA ASN A 4 4.02 10.63 -4.28
C ASN A 4 4.83 9.39 -3.89
N GLY A 5 5.24 8.57 -4.86
CA GLY A 5 6.09 7.41 -4.62
C GLY A 5 5.42 6.25 -3.89
N VAL A 6 4.08 6.16 -3.90
CA VAL A 6 3.36 4.95 -3.43
C VAL A 6 3.46 3.87 -4.49
N ASP A 7 3.86 2.66 -4.10
CA ASP A 7 3.75 1.47 -4.95
C ASP A 7 2.41 0.79 -4.65
N ILE A 8 1.39 1.25 -5.37
CA ILE A 8 0.00 0.79 -5.22
C ILE A 8 -0.10 -0.73 -5.46
N THR A 9 0.64 -1.24 -6.45
CA THR A 9 0.59 -2.64 -6.84
C THR A 9 1.15 -3.53 -5.74
N SER A 10 2.33 -3.20 -5.21
CA SER A 10 2.94 -3.97 -4.12
C SER A 10 2.13 -3.87 -2.83
N CYS A 11 1.62 -2.68 -2.48
CA CYS A 11 0.71 -2.49 -1.35
C CYS A 11 -0.49 -3.45 -1.41
N PHE A 12 -1.18 -3.50 -2.55
CA PHE A 12 -2.33 -4.39 -2.73
C PHE A 12 -1.93 -5.86 -2.82
N THR A 13 -0.76 -6.16 -3.37
CA THR A 13 -0.27 -7.54 -3.46
C THR A 13 -0.07 -8.14 -2.06
N TYR A 14 0.65 -7.45 -1.18
CA TYR A 14 0.88 -7.95 0.18
C TYR A 14 -0.41 -7.97 1.00
N TYR A 15 -1.24 -6.94 0.88
CA TYR A 15 -2.53 -6.90 1.55
C TYR A 15 -3.45 -8.05 1.10
N ASN A 16 -3.60 -8.27 -0.21
CA ASN A 16 -4.47 -9.34 -0.70
C ASN A 16 -3.92 -10.74 -0.37
N ASN A 17 -2.60 -10.93 -0.45
CA ASN A 17 -1.98 -12.20 -0.13
C ASN A 17 -2.15 -12.58 1.34
N SER A 18 -2.17 -11.61 2.27
CA SER A 18 -2.40 -11.92 3.68
C SER A 18 -3.76 -12.56 3.90
N PHE A 19 -4.81 -12.11 3.21
CA PHE A 19 -6.14 -12.72 3.29
C PHE A 19 -6.26 -13.99 2.44
N LEU A 20 -5.61 -14.04 1.27
CA LEU A 20 -5.69 -15.21 0.39
C LEU A 20 -5.05 -16.45 1.03
N PHE A 21 -3.94 -16.27 1.74
CA PHE A 21 -3.19 -17.36 2.36
C PHE A 21 -3.39 -17.46 3.87
N ASP A 22 -4.18 -16.56 4.47
CA ASP A 22 -4.35 -16.42 5.92
C ASP A 22 -2.99 -16.32 6.66
N ASP A 23 -2.04 -15.60 6.04
CA ASP A 23 -0.66 -15.46 6.50
C ASP A 23 -0.28 -13.98 6.62
N TYR A 24 -0.69 -13.39 7.74
CA TYR A 24 -0.38 -12.01 8.08
C TYR A 24 1.12 -11.78 8.27
N ASP A 25 1.81 -12.68 8.97
CA ASP A 25 3.20 -12.47 9.41
C ASP A 25 4.13 -12.40 8.20
N THR A 26 3.97 -13.30 7.23
CA THR A 26 4.74 -13.28 5.98
C THR A 26 4.44 -12.02 5.17
N ALA A 27 3.17 -11.66 5.01
CA ALA A 27 2.79 -10.46 4.27
C ALA A 27 3.33 -9.17 4.92
N ASN A 28 3.25 -9.07 6.24
CA ASN A 28 3.74 -7.95 7.03
C ASN A 28 5.27 -7.86 6.94
N PHE A 29 5.98 -9.00 7.01
CA PHE A 29 7.43 -9.03 6.83
C PHE A 29 7.82 -8.45 5.46
N TYR A 30 7.21 -8.92 4.36
CA TYR A 30 7.55 -8.44 3.03
C TYR A 30 7.15 -6.97 2.81
N TYR A 31 6.00 -6.54 3.34
CA TYR A 31 5.58 -5.14 3.30
C TYR A 31 6.64 -4.24 3.95
N HIS A 32 7.09 -4.55 5.17
CA HIS A 32 8.05 -3.69 5.88
C HIS A 32 9.48 -3.85 5.40
N SER A 33 9.94 -5.05 5.10
CA SER A 33 11.33 -5.29 4.70
C SER A 33 11.62 -4.90 3.25
N ILE A 34 10.82 -5.40 2.32
CA ILE A 34 11.09 -5.21 0.88
C ILE A 34 10.48 -3.90 0.40
N LEU A 35 9.20 -3.68 0.70
CA LEU A 35 8.50 -2.52 0.14
C LEU A 35 8.83 -1.22 0.87
N VAL A 36 9.04 -1.23 2.19
CA VAL A 36 9.35 -0.01 2.96
C VAL A 36 10.85 0.15 3.20
N ALA A 37 11.55 -0.84 3.74
CA ALA A 37 12.95 -0.64 4.13
C ALA A 37 13.92 -0.59 2.94
N GLU A 38 13.88 -1.58 2.02
CA GLU A 38 14.78 -1.61 0.86
C GLU A 38 14.57 -0.45 -0.12
N SER A 39 13.38 0.13 -0.13
CA SER A 39 13.03 1.28 -0.95
C SER A 39 13.33 2.65 -0.29
N ASN A 40 13.96 2.67 0.89
CA ASN A 40 14.12 3.87 1.72
C ASN A 40 12.80 4.59 2.03
N GLY A 41 11.72 3.83 2.24
CA GLY A 41 10.37 4.32 2.49
C GLY A 41 9.58 4.68 1.23
N CYS A 42 10.19 4.55 0.04
CA CYS A 42 9.51 4.76 -1.24
C CYS A 42 8.59 3.56 -1.55
N GLY A 43 7.30 3.72 -1.37
CA GLY A 43 6.33 2.69 -1.76
C GLY A 43 5.22 2.50 -0.73
N ALA A 44 5.49 2.92 0.51
CA ALA A 44 4.60 2.84 1.66
C ALA A 44 3.21 3.42 1.37
N ALA A 45 2.17 2.75 1.86
CA ALA A 45 0.80 3.22 1.79
C ALA A 45 0.62 4.55 2.54
N SER A 46 1.38 4.78 3.61
CA SER A 46 1.39 6.04 4.35
C SER A 46 1.83 7.25 3.51
N ASN A 47 2.53 7.07 2.39
CA ASN A 47 2.88 8.17 1.49
C ASN A 47 1.68 8.68 0.66
N CYS A 48 0.54 7.97 0.68
CA CYS A 48 -0.63 8.37 -0.08
C CYS A 48 -1.20 9.71 0.41
N LEU A 49 -1.12 10.78 -0.39
CA LEU A 49 -1.66 12.10 -0.06
C LEU A 49 -3.15 12.28 -0.41
N ASN A 50 -3.84 11.20 -0.78
CA ASN A 50 -5.23 11.26 -1.25
C ASN A 50 -5.45 12.23 -2.43
N CYS A 51 -4.47 12.29 -3.34
CA CYS A 51 -4.48 13.21 -4.48
C CYS A 51 -5.44 12.82 -5.63
N GLY A 52 -5.89 11.56 -5.68
CA GLY A 52 -6.86 11.08 -6.69
C GLY A 52 -6.29 10.75 -8.08
N GLU A 53 -5.05 11.12 -8.40
CA GLU A 53 -4.41 10.88 -9.72
C GLU A 53 -4.48 9.43 -10.22
N CYS A 54 -4.45 8.47 -9.29
CA CYS A 54 -4.55 7.05 -9.62
C CYS A 54 -5.95 6.59 -10.07
N LEU A 55 -7.00 7.37 -9.78
CA LEU A 55 -8.38 6.99 -10.05
C LEU A 55 -8.69 7.00 -11.54
N GLU A 56 -8.24 8.03 -12.27
CA GLU A 56 -8.46 8.13 -13.72
C GLU A 56 -7.76 7.00 -14.50
N SER A 57 -6.66 6.49 -13.94
CA SER A 57 -5.88 5.40 -14.55
C SER A 57 -6.39 4.00 -14.19
N CYS A 58 -7.35 3.86 -13.25
CA CYS A 58 -7.78 2.57 -12.75
C CYS A 58 -8.94 1.98 -13.58
N PRO A 59 -8.72 0.91 -14.36
CA PRO A 59 -9.78 0.35 -15.21
C PRO A 59 -10.91 -0.32 -14.42
N GLN A 60 -10.67 -0.65 -13.15
CA GLN A 60 -11.64 -1.33 -12.28
C GLN A 60 -12.48 -0.36 -11.43
N GLY A 61 -12.17 0.95 -11.48
CA GLY A 61 -12.90 1.96 -10.69
C GLY A 61 -12.76 1.79 -9.18
N ILE A 62 -11.64 1.20 -8.71
CA ILE A 62 -11.37 1.04 -7.29
C ILE A 62 -11.03 2.41 -6.69
N ASP A 63 -11.57 2.70 -5.51
CA ASP A 63 -11.15 3.85 -4.69
C ASP A 63 -9.78 3.56 -4.06
N ILE A 64 -8.73 3.70 -4.88
CA ILE A 64 -7.34 3.36 -4.51
C ILE A 64 -6.90 4.08 -3.24
N PRO A 65 -7.10 5.41 -3.05
CA PRO A 65 -6.68 6.07 -1.82
C PRO A 65 -7.33 5.50 -0.56
N LYS A 66 -8.63 5.18 -0.60
CA LYS A 66 -9.33 4.54 0.52
C LYS A 66 -8.79 3.15 0.81
N GLN A 67 -8.47 2.37 -0.23
CA GLN A 67 -7.85 1.07 -0.04
C GLN A 67 -6.44 1.17 0.54
N LEU A 68 -5.64 2.13 0.11
CA LEU A 68 -4.31 2.38 0.68
C LEU A 68 -4.39 2.77 2.17
N GLU A 69 -5.42 3.52 2.57
CA GLU A 69 -5.66 3.77 4.00
C GLU A 69 -5.92 2.46 4.78
N ALA A 70 -6.69 1.53 4.20
CA ALA A 70 -6.91 0.22 4.80
C ALA A 70 -5.62 -0.61 4.89
N VAL A 71 -4.78 -0.59 3.84
CA VAL A 71 -3.46 -1.23 3.83
C VAL A 71 -2.57 -0.67 4.94
N GLY A 72 -2.45 0.67 5.03
CA GLY A 72 -1.65 1.33 6.05
C GLY A 72 -2.11 0.98 7.46
N ARG A 73 -3.42 0.97 7.72
CA ARG A 73 -3.97 0.54 9.02
C ARG A 73 -3.67 -0.93 9.33
N TYR A 74 -3.76 -1.80 8.33
CA TYR A 74 -3.57 -3.24 8.50
C TYR A 74 -2.13 -3.61 8.85
N PHE A 75 -1.14 -2.98 8.20
CA PHE A 75 0.29 -3.20 8.47
C PHE A 75 0.89 -2.24 9.51
N GLY A 76 0.08 -1.38 10.13
CA GLY A 76 0.56 -0.36 11.08
C GLY A 76 1.41 0.77 10.46
N ASP A 77 1.34 0.92 9.14
CA ASP A 77 1.96 1.99 8.35
C ASP A 77 1.00 3.18 8.21
N VAL A 78 0.85 3.93 9.30
CA VAL A 78 0.00 5.13 9.37
C VAL A 78 0.83 6.41 9.32
N LYS A 79 0.32 7.43 8.64
CA LYS A 79 0.94 8.77 8.66
C LYS A 79 1.08 9.25 10.09
N LYS A 80 2.30 9.60 10.48
CA LYS A 80 2.52 10.36 11.73
C LYS A 80 1.98 11.78 11.52
N ALA A 81 1.16 12.22 12.46
CA ALA A 81 0.66 13.60 12.53
C ALA A 81 1.81 14.59 12.81
#